data_AF-A0A533VYL0-F1
#
_entry.id   AF-A0A533VYL0-F1
#
_cell.length_a   1.000
_cell.length_b   1.000
_cell.length_c   1.000
_cell.angle_alpha   90.00
_cell.angle_beta   90.00
_cell.angle_gamma   90.00
#
_symmetry.space_group_name_H-M   'P 1'
#
loop_
_entity.id
_entity.type
_entity.pdbx_description
1 polymer ?
#
loop_
_entity_poly.entity_id
_entity_poly.type
_entity_poly.pdbx_seq_one_letter_code
_entity_poly.pdbx_strand_id
1 'polypeptide(L)'
;MEKIVPGFRTGSVNAMKITVHRGSDLFNSYNIYEGGKSFEPTLPEEQVKPGEVIPISIEIVPVEAFVRGLRSFELTNPAMMKWSADRETINQFSLLGNVFTMKIAQDHSLADVKEFIFGGNVERYPGLSTQQGGVYMQFSMTDFMGNTEEFRIRHDAFDTPTLQFPMGDKFKSVFLVSYDGYRLSVIYGPEKSVATIYIHPPSEAMYTLGEAHTYSGPYLGVVSGRYSAAYAIDDIEFVRNLEKTMLKNGNTYDTGRLGAEIAYVEGTSKLGLKDLILVEPSKGGRDLYTRDGTVAIQARFLIQRLPADQFKTAIQNALVDLTGKLQQDYENQDKMIRGYAMLSYVDTDGTVKSIILEVPKR
;
A
#
# COMPACT_ATOMS: atom_id res chain seq x y z
N MET A 1 26.81 29.59 -15.55
CA MET A 1 25.51 29.61 -14.84
C MET A 1 25.61 30.19 -13.44
N GLU A 2 26.59 29.80 -12.60
CA GLU A 2 26.72 30.35 -11.22
C GLU A 2 26.72 31.89 -11.13
N LYS A 3 27.30 32.58 -12.11
CA LYS A 3 27.35 34.05 -12.14
C LYS A 3 26.03 34.72 -12.54
N ILE A 4 25.07 33.96 -13.08
CA ILE A 4 23.87 34.48 -13.74
C ILE A 4 22.56 33.88 -13.17
N VAL A 5 22.61 32.72 -12.55
CA VAL A 5 21.47 32.06 -11.89
C VAL A 5 21.72 32.02 -10.39
N PRO A 6 21.06 32.87 -9.59
CA PRO A 6 21.22 32.86 -8.14
C PRO A 6 20.93 31.49 -7.54
N GLY A 7 21.78 31.06 -6.61
CA GLY A 7 21.65 29.76 -5.91
C GLY A 7 22.16 28.55 -6.70
N PHE A 8 22.47 28.69 -7.99
CA PHE A 8 23.04 27.61 -8.79
C PHE A 8 24.44 27.23 -8.27
N ARG A 9 24.71 25.91 -8.17
CA ARG A 9 26.01 25.36 -7.78
C ARG A 9 26.49 24.34 -8.80
N THR A 10 27.64 24.57 -9.42
CA THR A 10 28.27 23.65 -10.37
C THR A 10 28.64 22.35 -9.66
N GLY A 11 28.52 21.22 -10.34
CA GLY A 11 28.83 19.90 -9.76
C GLY A 11 27.80 19.39 -8.75
N SER A 12 26.75 20.16 -8.45
CA SER A 12 25.63 19.75 -7.59
C SER A 12 24.37 19.54 -8.42
N VAL A 13 23.53 18.58 -8.00
CA VAL A 13 22.23 18.38 -8.64
C VAL A 13 21.31 19.54 -8.27
N ASN A 14 20.68 20.16 -9.27
CA ASN A 14 19.77 21.28 -9.08
C ASN A 14 18.48 21.08 -9.90
N ALA A 15 17.31 21.30 -9.30
CA ALA A 15 16.07 21.47 -10.05
C ALA A 15 15.99 22.90 -10.56
N MET A 16 15.59 23.03 -11.81
CA MET A 16 15.56 24.30 -12.51
C MET A 16 14.24 24.49 -13.22
N LYS A 17 13.70 25.70 -13.14
CA LYS A 17 12.58 26.15 -13.96
C LYS A 17 13.16 26.93 -15.12
N ILE A 18 12.78 26.52 -16.31
CA ILE A 18 13.14 27.17 -17.55
C ILE A 18 11.89 27.83 -18.08
N THR A 19 11.97 29.15 -18.25
CA THR A 19 10.91 29.94 -18.86
C THR A 19 11.36 30.30 -20.27
N VAL A 20 10.65 29.82 -21.27
CA VAL A 20 10.85 30.19 -22.67
C VAL A 20 9.99 31.43 -22.97
N HIS A 21 10.62 32.46 -23.53
CA HIS A 21 9.96 33.72 -23.87
C HIS A 21 9.72 33.78 -25.37
N ARG A 22 8.46 33.67 -25.81
CA ARG A 22 8.08 33.79 -27.22
C ARG A 22 7.02 34.88 -27.39
N GLY A 23 7.45 36.10 -27.66
CA GLY A 23 6.53 37.24 -27.78
C GLY A 23 5.79 37.51 -26.46
N SER A 24 4.46 37.41 -26.47
CA SER A 24 3.61 37.48 -25.27
C SER A 24 3.49 36.16 -24.52
N ASP A 25 3.92 35.04 -25.12
CA ASP A 25 3.69 33.71 -24.58
C ASP A 25 4.87 33.26 -23.72
N LEU A 26 4.55 32.68 -22.56
CA LEU A 26 5.50 32.14 -21.60
C LEU A 26 5.25 30.65 -21.42
N PHE A 27 6.27 29.84 -21.69
CA PHE A 27 6.24 28.40 -21.44
C PHE A 27 7.22 28.04 -20.33
N ASN A 28 6.78 27.24 -19.36
CA ASN A 28 7.61 26.80 -18.24
C ASN A 28 7.89 25.30 -18.35
N SER A 29 9.14 24.91 -18.09
CA SER A 29 9.55 23.50 -17.98
C SER A 29 10.46 23.29 -16.78
N TYR A 30 10.21 22.25 -15.99
CA TYR A 30 11.14 21.81 -14.96
C TYR A 30 12.16 20.82 -15.50
N ASN A 31 13.43 21.11 -15.22
CA ASN A 31 14.59 20.37 -15.66
C ASN A 31 15.52 20.08 -14.48
N ILE A 32 16.42 19.12 -14.65
CA ILE A 32 17.48 18.86 -13.68
C ILE A 32 18.83 19.10 -14.33
N TYR A 33 19.65 19.85 -13.63
CA TYR A 33 21.08 19.89 -13.86
C TYR A 33 21.75 18.84 -12.98
N GLU A 34 22.49 17.92 -13.57
CA GLU A 34 23.11 16.77 -12.89
C GLU A 34 24.56 17.02 -12.45
N GLY A 35 25.03 18.27 -12.45
CA GLY A 35 26.42 18.59 -12.07
C GLY A 35 27.43 18.50 -13.21
N GLY A 36 26.98 18.34 -14.47
CA GLY A 36 27.84 18.27 -15.66
C GLY A 36 28.51 19.60 -16.04
N LYS A 37 29.46 19.57 -16.98
CA LYS A 37 30.12 20.80 -17.49
C LYS A 37 29.18 21.68 -18.32
N SER A 38 28.25 21.05 -19.03
CA SER A 38 27.19 21.68 -19.81
C SER A 38 25.83 21.34 -19.22
N PHE A 39 24.84 22.14 -19.57
CA PHE A 39 23.44 21.88 -19.30
C PHE A 39 22.68 22.07 -20.60
N GLU A 40 21.93 21.04 -21.00
CA GLU A 40 21.06 21.06 -22.16
C GLU A 40 19.63 20.85 -21.68
N PRO A 41 18.77 21.88 -21.79
CA PRO A 41 17.40 21.77 -21.31
C PRO A 41 16.58 20.85 -22.20
N THR A 42 15.77 19.99 -21.58
CA THR A 42 14.73 19.25 -22.29
C THR A 42 13.47 20.12 -22.37
N LEU A 43 13.12 20.53 -23.59
CA LEU A 43 11.92 21.30 -23.90
C LEU A 43 11.04 20.48 -24.85
N PRO A 44 9.70 20.52 -24.74
CA PRO A 44 8.83 19.80 -25.66
C PRO A 44 9.03 20.28 -27.10
N GLU A 45 9.17 19.34 -28.04
CA GLU A 45 9.36 19.64 -29.47
C GLU A 45 8.19 20.42 -30.07
N GLU A 46 7.00 20.24 -29.51
CA GLU A 46 5.79 20.98 -29.86
C GLU A 46 5.92 22.49 -29.57
N GLN A 47 6.77 22.83 -28.59
CA GLN A 47 6.95 24.20 -28.13
C GLN A 47 8.19 24.86 -28.75
N VAL A 48 9.23 24.11 -29.15
CA VAL A 48 10.48 24.67 -29.67
C VAL A 48 10.96 23.91 -30.90
N LYS A 49 11.23 24.64 -32.00
CA LYS A 49 11.71 24.01 -33.24
C LYS A 49 13.24 23.88 -33.26
N PRO A 50 13.79 22.82 -33.86
CA PRO A 50 15.23 22.70 -34.07
C PRO A 50 15.81 23.92 -34.81
N GLY A 51 16.88 24.51 -34.27
CA GLY A 51 17.58 25.67 -34.85
C GLY A 51 16.99 27.04 -34.50
N GLU A 52 15.88 27.10 -33.76
CA GLU A 52 15.30 28.36 -33.27
C GLU A 52 16.16 28.98 -32.15
N VAL A 53 16.43 30.28 -32.23
CA VAL A 53 17.10 31.03 -31.16
C VAL A 53 16.03 31.69 -30.30
N ILE A 54 15.75 31.08 -29.15
CA ILE A 54 14.74 31.54 -28.19
C ILE A 54 15.40 32.11 -26.92
N PRO A 55 14.98 33.28 -26.43
CA PRO A 55 15.38 33.73 -25.10
C PRO A 55 14.78 32.82 -24.03
N ILE A 56 15.61 32.42 -23.07
CA ILE A 56 15.19 31.65 -21.89
C ILE A 56 15.63 32.37 -20.62
N SER A 57 14.86 32.20 -19.54
CA SER A 57 15.32 32.49 -18.18
C SER A 57 15.31 31.20 -17.36
N ILE A 58 16.31 31.08 -16.48
CA ILE A 58 16.54 29.89 -15.65
C ILE A 58 16.50 30.31 -14.18
N GLU A 59 15.71 29.59 -13.39
CA GLU A 59 15.58 29.78 -11.95
C GLU A 59 15.83 28.46 -11.24
N ILE A 60 16.52 28.46 -10.09
CA ILE A 60 16.56 27.29 -9.22
C ILE A 60 15.20 27.11 -8.56
N VAL A 61 14.70 25.88 -8.55
CA VAL A 61 13.44 25.52 -7.90
C VAL A 61 13.76 24.86 -6.56
N PRO A 62 13.61 25.58 -5.43
CA PRO A 62 13.64 24.94 -4.13
C PRO A 62 12.40 24.08 -3.92
N VAL A 63 12.47 23.13 -2.98
CA VAL A 63 11.38 22.16 -2.73
C VAL A 63 10.05 22.85 -2.40
N GLU A 64 10.07 23.97 -1.67
CA GLU A 64 8.89 24.77 -1.34
C GLU A 64 8.25 25.37 -2.60
N ALA A 65 9.07 25.83 -3.56
CA ALA A 65 8.58 26.36 -4.82
C ALA A 65 8.02 25.24 -5.72
N PHE A 66 8.63 24.05 -5.68
CA PHE A 66 8.11 22.87 -6.37
C PHE A 66 6.73 22.47 -5.84
N VAL A 67 6.57 22.36 -4.52
CA VAL A 67 5.29 22.01 -3.89
C VAL A 67 4.21 23.06 -4.17
N ARG A 68 4.54 24.36 -4.12
CA ARG A 68 3.61 25.43 -4.52
C ARG A 68 3.25 25.41 -6.01
N GLY A 69 4.09 24.84 -6.86
CA GLY A 69 3.86 24.70 -8.28
C GLY A 69 2.90 23.56 -8.65
N LEU A 70 2.66 22.61 -7.73
CA LEU A 70 1.77 21.48 -7.95
C LEU A 70 0.33 21.97 -8.17
N ARG A 71 -0.27 21.51 -9.27
CA ARG A 71 -1.66 21.80 -9.64
C ARG A 71 -2.57 20.68 -9.16
N SER A 72 -3.85 21.00 -8.99
CA SER A 72 -4.87 19.99 -8.70
C SER A 72 -4.92 18.94 -9.82
N PHE A 73 -5.13 17.68 -9.44
CA PHE A 73 -5.30 16.59 -10.39
C PHE A 73 -6.27 15.53 -9.84
N GLU A 74 -6.77 14.70 -10.76
CA GLU A 74 -7.68 13.61 -10.43
C GLU A 74 -6.99 12.26 -10.53
N LEU A 75 -7.39 11.36 -9.64
CA LEU A 75 -7.06 9.95 -9.63
C LEU A 75 -8.35 9.15 -9.84
N THR A 76 -8.28 8.00 -10.49
CA THR A 76 -9.45 7.18 -10.84
C THR A 76 -9.20 5.71 -10.53
N ASN A 77 -10.27 4.93 -10.37
CA ASN A 77 -10.20 3.50 -10.07
C ASN A 77 -10.37 2.65 -11.35
N PRO A 78 -9.34 2.46 -12.19
CA PRO A 78 -9.45 1.65 -13.38
C PRO A 78 -9.57 0.14 -13.05
N ALA A 79 -9.33 -0.24 -11.79
CA ALA A 79 -9.44 -1.61 -11.31
C ALA A 79 -10.89 -1.96 -10.92
N MET A 80 -11.78 -0.97 -10.79
CA MET A 80 -13.16 -1.14 -10.32
C MET A 80 -13.24 -1.89 -8.98
N MET A 81 -12.26 -1.65 -8.10
CA MET A 81 -12.25 -2.23 -6.76
C MET A 81 -13.37 -1.62 -5.94
N LYS A 82 -14.30 -2.45 -5.45
CA LYS A 82 -15.54 -2.01 -4.76
C LYS A 82 -15.31 -1.42 -3.36
N TRP A 83 -14.10 -1.52 -2.86
CA TRP A 83 -13.69 -1.07 -1.53
C TRP A 83 -12.73 0.12 -1.60
N SER A 84 -12.67 0.78 -2.75
CA SER A 84 -11.97 2.04 -2.93
C SER A 84 -12.91 3.07 -3.54
N ALA A 85 -12.55 4.34 -3.46
CA ALA A 85 -13.23 5.39 -4.24
C ALA A 85 -13.22 5.07 -5.75
N ASP A 86 -14.15 5.64 -6.52
CA ASP A 86 -14.14 5.51 -7.99
C ASP A 86 -13.27 6.62 -8.61
N ARG A 87 -13.28 7.78 -7.97
CA ARG A 87 -12.49 8.96 -8.31
C ARG A 87 -12.08 9.71 -7.05
N GLU A 88 -10.90 10.32 -7.13
CA GLU A 88 -10.36 11.20 -6.12
C GLU A 88 -9.88 12.51 -6.74
N THR A 89 -10.01 13.60 -6.00
CA THR A 89 -9.45 14.90 -6.35
C THR A 89 -8.39 15.29 -5.34
N ILE A 90 -7.19 15.58 -5.82
CA ILE A 90 -6.10 16.12 -5.04
C ILE A 90 -6.02 17.61 -5.37
N ASN A 91 -6.27 18.48 -4.38
CA ASN A 91 -6.47 19.91 -4.64
C ASN A 91 -5.67 20.86 -3.72
N GLN A 92 -5.06 20.34 -2.65
CA GLN A 92 -4.24 21.14 -1.75
C GLN A 92 -2.94 20.41 -1.47
N PHE A 93 -1.84 21.15 -1.50
CA PHE A 93 -0.50 20.68 -1.23
C PHE A 93 0.16 21.62 -0.21
N SER A 94 0.88 21.06 0.75
CA SER A 94 1.64 21.85 1.70
C SER A 94 2.95 21.16 2.07
N LEU A 95 3.93 21.98 2.42
CA LEU A 95 5.22 21.56 2.95
C LEU A 95 5.51 22.38 4.20
N LEU A 96 5.64 21.71 5.34
CA LEU A 96 6.03 22.33 6.61
C LEU A 96 7.31 21.68 7.10
N GLY A 97 8.42 22.43 7.02
CA GLY A 97 9.75 21.85 7.22
C GLY A 97 9.98 20.77 6.17
N ASN A 98 10.17 19.52 6.62
CA ASN A 98 10.38 18.38 5.73
C ASN A 98 9.12 17.52 5.51
N VAL A 99 7.97 17.92 6.08
CA VAL A 99 6.72 17.15 6.01
C VAL A 99 5.87 17.66 4.86
N PHE A 100 5.76 16.85 3.81
CA PHE A 100 4.89 17.09 2.67
C PHE A 100 3.53 16.45 2.89
N THR A 101 2.46 17.17 2.58
CA THR A 101 1.09 16.66 2.65
C THR A 101 0.27 17.11 1.47
N MET A 102 -0.67 16.26 1.06
CA MET A 102 -1.72 16.56 0.10
C MET A 102 -3.08 16.21 0.69
N LYS A 103 -4.08 17.05 0.42
CA LYS A 103 -5.47 16.78 0.78
C LYS A 103 -6.16 16.07 -0.38
N ILE A 104 -6.80 14.94 -0.08
CA ILE A 104 -7.50 14.10 -1.05
C ILE A 104 -8.99 14.08 -0.69
N ALA A 105 -9.84 14.34 -1.67
CA ALA A 105 -11.29 14.19 -1.59
C ALA A 105 -11.73 12.98 -2.42
N GLN A 106 -12.52 12.10 -1.82
CA GLN A 106 -13.07 10.87 -2.44
C GLN A 106 -14.50 11.15 -2.94
N ASP A 107 -14.83 10.70 -4.15
CA ASP A 107 -16.13 10.97 -4.81
C ASP A 107 -17.35 10.34 -4.12
N HIS A 108 -17.13 9.29 -3.35
CA HIS A 108 -18.09 8.74 -2.40
C HIS A 108 -17.39 8.45 -1.07
N SER A 109 -18.16 8.50 0.02
CA SER A 109 -17.63 8.18 1.34
C SER A 109 -17.34 6.68 1.44
N LEU A 110 -16.07 6.31 1.45
CA LEU A 110 -15.65 4.96 1.79
C LEU A 110 -15.59 4.83 3.32
N ALA A 111 -16.43 3.98 3.89
CA ALA A 111 -16.55 3.84 5.35
C ALA A 111 -16.69 5.21 6.07
N ASP A 112 -17.57 6.06 5.54
CA ASP A 112 -17.85 7.42 6.04
C ASP A 112 -16.70 8.44 5.91
N VAL A 113 -15.59 8.08 5.26
CA VAL A 113 -14.47 8.99 4.98
C VAL A 113 -14.63 9.66 3.61
N LYS A 114 -14.86 10.98 3.62
CA LYS A 114 -14.97 11.79 2.38
C LYS A 114 -13.67 12.47 1.98
N GLU A 115 -12.86 12.84 2.96
CA GLU A 115 -11.62 13.56 2.75
C GLU A 115 -10.58 13.08 3.76
N PHE A 116 -9.31 13.09 3.35
CA PHE A 116 -8.20 12.74 4.22
C PHE A 116 -6.92 13.43 3.78
N ILE A 117 -5.91 13.39 4.65
CA ILE A 117 -4.57 13.93 4.37
C ILE A 117 -3.65 12.75 4.09
N PHE A 118 -2.92 12.84 3.00
CA PHE A 118 -1.91 11.87 2.59
C PHE A 118 -0.57 12.57 2.45
N GLY A 119 0.52 11.93 2.85
CA GLY A 119 1.85 12.55 2.77
C GLY A 119 2.87 11.91 3.70
N GLY A 120 4.01 12.56 3.85
CA GLY A 120 5.12 12.01 4.60
C GLY A 120 6.34 12.91 4.60
N ASN A 121 7.46 12.37 5.05
CA ASN A 121 8.72 13.12 5.09
C ASN A 121 9.37 13.13 3.71
N VAL A 122 9.86 14.28 3.28
CA VAL A 122 10.61 14.41 2.02
C VAL A 122 12.01 13.79 2.23
N GLU A 123 12.29 12.72 1.50
CA GLU A 123 13.56 12.00 1.61
C GLU A 123 14.57 12.49 0.58
N ARG A 124 14.08 12.87 -0.60
CA ARG A 124 14.93 13.27 -1.71
C ARG A 124 14.27 14.31 -2.59
N TYR A 125 14.99 15.40 -2.77
CA TYR A 125 14.72 16.42 -3.78
C TYR A 125 16.03 17.13 -4.16
N PRO A 126 16.26 17.45 -5.44
CA PRO A 126 15.50 17.03 -6.61
C PRO A 126 15.91 15.63 -7.10
N GLY A 127 15.01 14.93 -7.78
CA GLY A 127 15.31 13.64 -8.41
C GLY A 127 14.95 13.57 -9.89
N LEU A 128 15.79 12.90 -10.69
CA LEU A 128 15.63 12.80 -12.14
C LEU A 128 14.63 11.72 -12.55
N SER A 129 13.58 12.13 -13.25
CA SER A 129 12.73 11.21 -14.00
C SER A 129 13.49 10.74 -15.24
N THR A 130 14.01 9.50 -15.22
CA THR A 130 14.90 8.95 -16.26
C THR A 130 14.22 8.69 -17.61
N GLN A 131 12.89 8.84 -17.73
CA GLN A 131 12.14 8.42 -18.93
C GLN A 131 11.13 9.42 -19.49
N GLN A 132 10.77 10.49 -18.76
CA GLN A 132 9.67 11.39 -19.15
C GLN A 132 9.99 12.89 -19.00
N GLY A 133 11.24 13.24 -18.70
CA GLY A 133 11.58 14.59 -18.27
C GLY A 133 10.90 14.99 -16.96
N GLY A 134 11.11 16.23 -16.53
CA GLY A 134 10.57 16.77 -15.28
C GLY A 134 11.41 16.45 -14.04
N VAL A 135 10.94 16.96 -12.90
CA VAL A 135 11.55 16.79 -11.58
C VAL A 135 10.61 15.96 -10.73
N TYR A 136 11.14 15.06 -9.90
CA TYR A 136 10.36 14.46 -8.82
C TYR A 136 10.84 14.87 -7.44
N MET A 137 9.90 14.82 -6.50
CA MET A 137 10.15 14.81 -5.05
C MET A 137 9.77 13.42 -4.53
N GLN A 138 10.69 12.79 -3.79
CA GLN A 138 10.42 11.51 -3.10
C GLN A 138 10.09 11.79 -1.64
N PHE A 139 9.04 11.15 -1.14
CA PHE A 139 8.63 11.22 0.26
C PHE A 139 8.29 9.83 0.78
N SER A 140 8.41 9.63 2.09
CA SER A 140 8.17 8.35 2.75
C SER A 140 7.06 8.46 3.80
N MET A 141 6.25 7.42 3.91
CA MET A 141 5.27 7.25 4.98
C MET A 141 5.57 5.95 5.72
N THR A 142 5.54 5.99 7.04
CA THR A 142 5.64 4.79 7.87
C THR A 142 4.24 4.35 8.29
N ASP A 143 3.91 3.08 8.04
CA ASP A 143 2.66 2.46 8.47
C ASP A 143 2.65 2.19 9.98
N PHE A 144 1.50 1.78 10.51
CA PHE A 144 1.34 1.43 11.92
C PHE A 144 2.27 0.28 12.36
N MET A 145 2.58 -0.64 11.45
CA MET A 145 3.42 -1.81 11.70
C MET A 145 4.91 -1.49 11.59
N GLY A 146 5.28 -0.23 11.31
CA GLY A 146 6.65 0.26 11.19
C GLY A 146 7.30 0.04 9.81
N ASN A 147 6.56 -0.43 8.82
CA ASN A 147 7.05 -0.52 7.44
C ASN A 147 7.05 0.88 6.82
N THR A 148 8.13 1.24 6.14
CA THR A 148 8.22 2.53 5.46
C THR A 148 8.04 2.33 3.96
N GLU A 149 7.03 2.99 3.41
CA GLU A 149 6.70 2.97 1.99
C GLU A 149 7.11 4.29 1.35
N GLU A 150 7.71 4.20 0.16
CA GLU A 150 8.18 5.36 -0.58
C GLU A 150 7.19 5.77 -1.66
N PHE A 151 7.11 7.08 -1.92
CA PHE A 151 6.29 7.65 -2.98
C PHE A 151 7.08 8.71 -3.72
N ARG A 152 6.74 8.94 -4.99
CA ARG A 152 7.26 10.08 -5.75
C ARG A 152 6.12 10.88 -6.34
N ILE A 153 6.25 12.20 -6.31
CA ILE A 153 5.42 13.09 -7.11
C ILE A 153 6.30 13.75 -8.19
N ARG A 154 5.98 13.49 -9.46
CA ARG A 154 6.64 14.06 -10.63
C ARG A 154 5.86 15.27 -11.12
N HIS A 155 6.56 16.35 -11.47
CA HIS A 155 5.99 17.48 -12.18
C HIS A 155 7.04 18.12 -13.11
N ASP A 156 6.60 18.58 -14.27
CA ASP A 156 7.42 19.22 -15.31
C ASP A 156 7.02 20.68 -15.58
N ALA A 157 6.16 21.28 -14.73
CA ALA A 157 5.62 22.64 -14.83
C ALA A 157 4.52 22.89 -15.86
N PHE A 158 4.24 21.94 -16.76
CA PHE A 158 3.20 22.09 -17.80
C PHE A 158 2.14 21.01 -17.74
N ASP A 159 2.53 19.75 -17.57
CA ASP A 159 1.60 18.63 -17.47
C ASP A 159 1.05 18.47 -16.05
N THR A 160 0.00 17.66 -15.98
CA THR A 160 -0.61 17.22 -14.72
C THR A 160 0.42 16.46 -13.89
N PRO A 161 0.59 16.79 -12.58
CA PRO A 161 1.49 16.04 -11.71
C PRO A 161 1.15 14.55 -11.69
N THR A 162 2.16 13.71 -11.52
CA THR A 162 1.99 12.25 -11.47
C THR A 162 2.48 11.73 -10.13
N LEU A 163 1.59 11.13 -9.35
CA LEU A 163 1.96 10.35 -8.18
C LEU A 163 2.46 8.96 -8.61
N GLN A 164 3.51 8.46 -7.99
CA GLN A 164 4.16 7.21 -8.34
C GLN A 164 4.50 6.38 -7.11
N PHE A 165 4.44 5.06 -7.26
CA PHE A 165 4.70 4.07 -6.22
C PHE A 165 5.72 3.02 -6.70
N PRO A 166 6.57 2.47 -5.82
CA PRO A 166 7.56 1.45 -6.17
C PRO A 166 6.95 0.18 -6.76
N MET A 167 7.58 -0.35 -7.80
CA MET A 167 7.31 -1.66 -8.37
C MET A 167 8.62 -2.26 -8.89
N GLY A 168 9.21 -3.18 -8.12
CA GLY A 168 10.55 -3.69 -8.39
C GLY A 168 11.61 -2.59 -8.23
N ASP A 169 12.45 -2.42 -9.25
CA ASP A 169 13.50 -1.40 -9.33
C ASP A 169 13.00 -0.04 -9.85
N LYS A 170 11.70 0.07 -10.19
CA LYS A 170 11.10 1.22 -10.86
C LYS A 170 9.99 1.85 -10.02
N PHE A 171 9.58 3.05 -10.43
CA PHE A 171 8.37 3.70 -9.92
C PHE A 171 7.32 3.71 -11.03
N LYS A 172 6.07 3.40 -10.67
CA LYS A 172 4.93 3.34 -11.58
C LYS A 172 3.87 4.33 -11.16
N SER A 173 3.12 4.84 -12.12
CA SER A 173 2.01 5.75 -11.83
C SER A 173 1.00 5.11 -10.90
N VAL A 174 0.58 5.90 -9.92
CA VAL A 174 -0.55 5.61 -9.05
C VAL A 174 -1.82 6.05 -9.77
N PHE A 175 -2.79 5.15 -9.82
CA PHE A 175 -4.12 5.42 -10.35
C PHE A 175 -5.06 5.94 -9.27
N LEU A 176 -4.93 5.46 -8.03
CA LEU A 176 -5.81 5.79 -6.90
C LEU A 176 -5.08 5.67 -5.56
N VAL A 177 -5.43 6.49 -4.58
CA VAL A 177 -5.03 6.37 -3.17
C VAL A 177 -6.27 6.52 -2.30
N SER A 178 -6.88 5.44 -1.86
CA SER A 178 -8.15 5.49 -1.13
C SER A 178 -7.96 5.20 0.36
N TYR A 179 -8.68 5.91 1.23
CA TYR A 179 -8.61 5.73 2.69
C TYR A 179 -9.99 5.42 3.28
N ASP A 180 -10.04 4.39 4.13
CA ASP A 180 -11.28 3.87 4.73
C ASP A 180 -11.39 4.10 6.25
N GLY A 181 -10.52 4.94 6.82
CA GLY A 181 -10.45 5.18 8.26
C GLY A 181 -9.49 4.26 9.01
N TYR A 182 -8.94 3.22 8.37
CA TYR A 182 -7.93 2.31 8.93
C TYR A 182 -6.78 2.05 7.97
N ARG A 183 -7.09 1.89 6.69
CA ARG A 183 -6.18 1.43 5.64
C ARG A 183 -6.16 2.44 4.52
N LEU A 184 -4.97 2.74 4.04
CA LEU A 184 -4.75 3.45 2.80
C LEU A 184 -4.42 2.42 1.72
N SER A 185 -5.17 2.43 0.64
CA SER A 185 -5.03 1.52 -0.49
C SER A 185 -4.50 2.25 -1.70
N VAL A 186 -3.35 1.80 -2.21
CA VAL A 186 -2.70 2.37 -3.39
C VAL A 186 -2.93 1.44 -4.57
N ILE A 187 -3.59 1.92 -5.62
CA ILE A 187 -3.73 1.19 -6.89
C ILE A 187 -2.70 1.76 -7.86
N TYR A 188 -1.80 0.94 -8.38
CA TYR A 188 -0.66 1.41 -9.18
C TYR A 188 -0.20 0.40 -10.23
N GLY A 189 0.54 0.90 -11.22
CA GLY A 189 1.17 0.07 -12.25
C GLY A 189 0.19 -0.52 -13.29
N PRO A 190 0.66 -0.84 -14.50
CA PRO A 190 -0.21 -1.24 -15.61
C PRO A 190 -1.05 -2.50 -15.31
N GLU A 191 -0.57 -3.37 -14.42
CA GLU A 191 -1.25 -4.56 -13.92
C GLU A 191 -2.35 -4.23 -12.88
N LYS A 192 -2.48 -2.97 -12.47
CA LYS A 192 -3.42 -2.48 -11.46
C LYS A 192 -3.21 -3.19 -10.11
N SER A 193 -1.95 -3.30 -9.72
CA SER A 193 -1.55 -3.86 -8.42
C SER A 193 -2.08 -3.01 -7.28
N VAL A 194 -2.28 -3.66 -6.13
CA VAL A 194 -2.76 -3.04 -4.89
C VAL A 194 -1.70 -3.19 -3.82
N ALA A 195 -1.40 -2.09 -3.13
CA ALA A 195 -0.70 -2.09 -1.85
C ALA A 195 -1.61 -1.53 -0.76
N THR A 196 -1.63 -2.19 0.40
CA THR A 196 -2.33 -1.74 1.59
C THR A 196 -1.33 -1.22 2.61
N ILE A 197 -1.55 0.01 3.08
CA ILE A 197 -0.78 0.69 4.12
C ILE A 197 -1.71 0.87 5.31
N TYR A 198 -1.40 0.23 6.44
CA TYR A 198 -2.21 0.34 7.65
C TYR A 198 -1.89 1.63 8.39
N ILE A 199 -2.84 2.55 8.46
CA ILE A 199 -2.74 3.76 9.29
C ILE A 199 -3.08 3.43 10.75
N HIS A 200 -4.01 2.49 10.93
CA HIS A 200 -4.39 1.92 12.21
C HIS A 200 -4.37 0.39 12.14
N PRO A 201 -4.11 -0.32 13.25
CA PRO A 201 -4.13 -1.78 13.25
C PRO A 201 -5.55 -2.32 13.01
N PRO A 202 -5.68 -3.50 12.37
CA PRO A 202 -6.90 -4.29 12.50
C PRO A 202 -7.26 -4.48 13.97
N SER A 203 -8.52 -4.30 14.33
CA SER A 203 -8.98 -4.29 15.72
C SER A 203 -10.45 -4.68 15.85
N GLU A 204 -10.97 -4.70 17.09
CA GLU A 204 -12.37 -5.00 17.39
C GLU A 204 -13.37 -4.03 16.74
N ALA A 205 -12.93 -2.82 16.40
CA ALA A 205 -13.73 -1.87 15.63
C ALA A 205 -13.95 -2.29 14.15
N MET A 206 -13.21 -3.29 13.68
CA MET A 206 -13.40 -3.93 12.37
C MET A 206 -13.99 -5.35 12.52
N TYR A 207 -13.49 -6.12 13.50
CA TYR A 207 -13.83 -7.53 13.70
C TYR A 207 -14.07 -7.83 15.18
N THR A 208 -15.32 -8.02 15.59
CA THR A 208 -15.64 -8.46 16.96
C THR A 208 -15.51 -9.98 17.04
N LEU A 209 -14.67 -10.46 17.96
CA LEU A 209 -14.39 -11.89 18.14
C LEU A 209 -15.08 -12.43 19.38
N GLY A 210 -15.83 -13.52 19.22
CA GLY A 210 -16.36 -14.31 20.32
C GLY A 210 -15.29 -14.92 21.22
N GLU A 211 -15.72 -15.65 22.25
CA GLU A 211 -14.81 -16.33 23.16
C GLU A 211 -14.06 -17.49 22.49
N ALA A 212 -12.75 -17.54 22.73
CA ALA A 212 -11.92 -18.64 22.26
C ALA A 212 -12.05 -19.84 23.21
N HIS A 213 -12.20 -21.03 22.66
CA HIS A 213 -12.30 -22.26 23.44
C HIS A 213 -11.49 -23.39 22.79
N THR A 214 -11.18 -24.44 23.54
CA THR A 214 -10.45 -25.60 23.01
C THR A 214 -11.27 -26.27 21.91
N TYR A 215 -10.64 -26.50 20.76
CA TYR A 215 -11.30 -27.11 19.62
C TYR A 215 -11.06 -28.62 19.57
N SER A 216 -12.15 -29.38 19.53
CA SER A 216 -12.14 -30.84 19.36
C SER A 216 -13.06 -31.31 18.23
N GLY A 217 -13.34 -30.43 17.26
CA GLY A 217 -14.32 -30.67 16.21
C GLY A 217 -13.83 -31.60 15.10
N PRO A 218 -14.73 -31.93 14.14
CA PRO A 218 -14.53 -33.02 13.17
C PRO A 218 -13.45 -32.73 12.12
N TYR A 219 -12.98 -31.48 12.02
CA TYR A 219 -11.99 -31.09 11.02
C TYR A 219 -10.55 -31.47 11.40
N LEU A 220 -10.30 -31.88 12.66
CA LEU A 220 -8.96 -32.25 13.12
C LEU A 220 -8.46 -33.61 12.64
N GLY A 221 -9.33 -34.47 12.10
CA GLY A 221 -8.98 -35.85 11.78
C GLY A 221 -7.76 -36.01 10.87
N VAL A 222 -7.56 -35.12 9.88
CA VAL A 222 -6.44 -35.20 8.93
C VAL A 222 -5.17 -34.48 9.41
N VAL A 223 -5.29 -33.58 10.39
CA VAL A 223 -4.17 -32.85 11.00
C VAL A 223 -3.81 -33.38 12.39
N SER A 224 -4.37 -34.53 12.79
CA SER A 224 -4.07 -35.18 14.06
C SER A 224 -2.55 -35.42 14.21
N GLY A 225 -2.01 -35.06 15.37
CA GLY A 225 -0.57 -35.13 15.65
C GLY A 225 0.29 -34.09 14.91
N ARG A 226 -0.31 -33.13 14.20
CA ARG A 226 0.41 -32.02 13.54
C ARG A 226 0.36 -30.70 14.33
N TYR A 227 -0.32 -30.68 15.46
CA TYR A 227 -0.50 -29.49 16.31
C TYR A 227 -0.26 -29.85 17.78
N SER A 228 0.19 -28.87 18.59
CA SER A 228 0.34 -28.97 20.05
C SER A 228 -0.92 -28.52 20.78
N ALA A 229 -1.66 -27.57 20.21
CA ALA A 229 -2.92 -27.06 20.73
C ALA A 229 -3.87 -26.68 19.58
N ALA A 230 -5.18 -26.73 19.85
CA ALA A 230 -6.22 -26.35 18.91
C ALA A 230 -7.31 -25.54 19.62
N TYR A 231 -7.69 -24.43 19.02
CA TYR A 231 -8.70 -23.49 19.52
C TYR A 231 -9.72 -23.16 18.43
N ALA A 232 -10.90 -22.74 18.85
CA ALA A 232 -11.95 -22.25 17.96
C ALA A 232 -12.57 -20.98 18.51
N ILE A 233 -13.02 -20.15 17.58
CA ILE A 233 -13.87 -18.98 17.81
C ILE A 233 -15.10 -19.19 16.93
N ASP A 234 -16.26 -19.38 17.54
CA ASP A 234 -17.48 -19.78 16.83
C ASP A 234 -18.32 -18.61 16.31
N ASP A 235 -17.91 -17.37 16.63
CA ASP A 235 -18.61 -16.18 16.19
C ASP A 235 -17.61 -15.03 15.94
N ILE A 236 -17.60 -14.54 14.71
CA ILE A 236 -16.79 -13.42 14.24
C ILE A 236 -17.73 -12.46 13.50
N GLU A 237 -17.95 -11.29 14.08
CA GLU A 237 -18.77 -10.26 13.48
C GLU A 237 -17.90 -9.22 12.76
N PHE A 238 -18.26 -8.95 11.50
CA PHE A 238 -17.74 -7.80 10.77
C PHE A 238 -18.50 -6.56 11.22
N VAL A 239 -17.82 -5.59 11.83
CA VAL A 239 -18.49 -4.42 12.40
C VAL A 239 -18.92 -3.44 11.30
N ARG A 240 -18.04 -3.18 10.32
CA ARG A 240 -18.29 -2.20 9.27
C ARG A 240 -18.95 -2.82 8.03
N ASN A 241 -19.76 -2.02 7.33
CA ASN A 241 -20.38 -2.44 6.06
C ASN A 241 -19.38 -2.75 4.95
N LEU A 242 -18.18 -2.18 5.04
CA LEU A 242 -17.11 -2.37 4.07
C LEU A 242 -16.68 -3.85 4.02
N GLU A 243 -16.28 -4.42 5.16
CA GLU A 243 -15.90 -5.83 5.21
C GLU A 243 -17.07 -6.78 4.94
N LYS A 244 -18.30 -6.44 5.37
CA LYS A 244 -19.52 -7.20 4.99
C LYS A 244 -19.69 -7.28 3.48
N THR A 245 -19.36 -6.20 2.77
CA THR A 245 -19.42 -6.15 1.31
C THR A 245 -18.30 -6.96 0.66
N MET A 246 -17.09 -6.91 1.21
CA MET A 246 -15.96 -7.76 0.79
C MET A 246 -16.30 -9.24 0.97
N LEU A 247 -16.92 -9.62 2.09
CA LEU A 247 -17.35 -10.99 2.34
C LEU A 247 -18.36 -11.48 1.28
N LYS A 248 -19.34 -10.65 0.94
CA LYS A 248 -20.44 -11.04 0.04
C LYS A 248 -20.07 -11.00 -1.45
N ASN A 249 -19.26 -10.03 -1.86
CA ASN A 249 -19.04 -9.69 -3.26
C ASN A 249 -17.55 -9.61 -3.63
N GLY A 250 -16.65 -9.96 -2.72
CA GLY A 250 -15.21 -9.83 -2.90
C GLY A 250 -14.61 -10.93 -3.78
N ASN A 251 -13.39 -10.67 -4.23
CA ASN A 251 -12.58 -11.61 -4.98
C ASN A 251 -11.62 -12.39 -4.05
N THR A 252 -10.70 -13.17 -4.63
CA THR A 252 -9.69 -13.92 -3.87
C THR A 252 -8.79 -13.01 -3.04
N TYR A 253 -8.46 -11.81 -3.54
CA TYR A 253 -7.67 -10.84 -2.79
C TYR A 253 -8.41 -10.36 -1.55
N ASP A 254 -9.69 -10.01 -1.69
CA ASP A 254 -10.54 -9.61 -0.56
C ASP A 254 -10.61 -10.70 0.50
N THR A 255 -10.78 -11.94 0.05
CA THR A 255 -10.81 -13.11 0.91
C THR A 255 -9.50 -13.27 1.70
N GLY A 256 -8.36 -13.14 1.01
CA GLY A 256 -7.03 -13.20 1.63
C GLY A 256 -6.82 -12.10 2.66
N ARG A 257 -7.21 -10.85 2.33
CA ARG A 257 -7.12 -9.71 3.25
C ARG A 257 -7.99 -9.92 4.49
N LEU A 258 -9.27 -10.25 4.32
CA LEU A 258 -10.17 -10.50 5.45
C LEU A 258 -9.61 -11.58 6.37
N GLY A 259 -9.08 -12.68 5.82
CA GLY A 259 -8.44 -13.74 6.61
C GLY A 259 -7.21 -13.27 7.38
N ALA A 260 -6.31 -12.51 6.74
CA ALA A 260 -5.12 -11.98 7.39
C ALA A 260 -5.45 -10.96 8.49
N GLU A 261 -6.45 -10.11 8.28
CA GLU A 261 -6.88 -9.12 9.27
C GLU A 261 -7.59 -9.78 10.46
N ILE A 262 -8.45 -10.77 10.24
CA ILE A 262 -9.05 -11.55 11.33
C ILE A 262 -7.95 -12.24 12.15
N ALA A 263 -7.00 -12.91 11.49
CA ALA A 263 -5.85 -13.55 12.14
C ALA A 263 -4.99 -12.56 12.93
N TYR A 264 -4.86 -11.30 12.48
CA TYR A 264 -4.21 -10.25 13.24
C TYR A 264 -4.95 -9.96 14.56
N VAL A 265 -6.27 -9.79 14.50
CA VAL A 265 -7.08 -9.53 15.70
C VAL A 265 -7.08 -10.73 16.64
N GLU A 266 -7.17 -11.96 16.12
CA GLU A 266 -7.04 -13.20 16.91
C GLU A 266 -5.68 -13.30 17.60
N GLY A 267 -4.60 -13.08 16.84
CA GLY A 267 -3.24 -13.15 17.35
C GLY A 267 -2.97 -12.14 18.47
N THR A 268 -3.43 -10.91 18.30
CA THR A 268 -3.24 -9.85 19.30
C THR A 268 -4.16 -10.01 20.51
N SER A 269 -5.47 -10.22 20.30
CA SER A 269 -6.47 -10.20 21.37
C SER A 269 -6.67 -11.53 22.10
N LYS A 270 -6.54 -12.68 21.39
CA LYS A 270 -6.79 -14.00 21.97
C LYS A 270 -5.50 -14.75 22.30
N LEU A 271 -4.44 -14.58 21.51
CA LEU A 271 -3.14 -15.21 21.76
C LEU A 271 -2.13 -14.30 22.48
N GLY A 272 -2.44 -13.01 22.66
CA GLY A 272 -1.58 -12.06 23.36
C GLY A 272 -0.27 -11.72 22.64
N LEU A 273 -0.21 -11.95 21.32
CA LEU A 273 0.96 -11.64 20.49
C LEU A 273 1.11 -10.12 20.36
N LYS A 274 2.37 -9.66 20.35
CA LYS A 274 2.74 -8.24 20.21
C LYS A 274 3.63 -8.06 19.00
N ASP A 275 3.68 -6.84 18.48
CA ASP A 275 4.54 -6.47 17.35
C ASP A 275 4.33 -7.36 16.11
N LEU A 276 3.08 -7.77 15.88
CA LEU A 276 2.69 -8.50 14.67
C LEU A 276 2.77 -7.58 13.45
N ILE A 277 3.41 -8.10 12.41
CA ILE A 277 3.50 -7.50 11.08
C ILE A 277 2.59 -8.32 10.17
N LEU A 278 1.65 -7.66 9.50
CA LEU A 278 0.76 -8.23 8.49
C LEU A 278 1.41 -7.99 7.12
N VAL A 279 1.64 -9.06 6.38
CA VAL A 279 2.21 -9.00 5.04
C VAL A 279 1.09 -8.83 4.03
N GLU A 280 1.28 -7.90 3.08
CA GLU A 280 0.37 -7.68 1.97
C GLU A 280 0.03 -9.02 1.26
N PRO A 281 -1.24 -9.47 1.24
CA PRO A 281 -1.63 -10.79 0.73
C PRO A 281 -1.15 -11.07 -0.70
N SER A 282 -0.96 -10.04 -1.53
CA SER A 282 -0.47 -10.19 -2.90
C SER A 282 1.02 -10.55 -3.02
N LYS A 283 1.82 -10.37 -1.95
CA LYS A 283 3.28 -10.64 -1.97
C LYS A 283 3.63 -12.11 -1.77
N GLY A 284 2.70 -12.93 -1.26
CA GLY A 284 2.93 -14.34 -0.92
C GLY A 284 3.90 -14.54 0.26
N GLY A 285 4.13 -15.80 0.63
CA GLY A 285 4.95 -16.17 1.80
C GLY A 285 4.12 -16.37 3.07
N ARG A 286 4.65 -15.94 4.22
CA ARG A 286 3.93 -15.92 5.51
C ARG A 286 3.01 -14.71 5.59
N ASP A 287 1.81 -14.92 6.10
CA ASP A 287 0.78 -13.87 6.15
C ASP A 287 1.02 -12.91 7.31
N LEU A 288 1.43 -13.42 8.48
CA LEU A 288 1.84 -12.58 9.61
C LEU A 288 3.07 -13.14 10.33
N TYR A 289 3.80 -12.26 11.00
CA TYR A 289 4.92 -12.65 11.86
C TYR A 289 5.21 -11.59 12.94
N THR A 290 5.82 -11.99 14.05
CA THR A 290 6.31 -11.05 15.05
C THR A 290 7.60 -10.39 14.57
N ARG A 291 7.83 -9.12 14.90
CA ARG A 291 9.01 -8.36 14.45
C ARG A 291 10.36 -9.02 14.77
N ASP A 292 10.44 -9.76 15.87
CA ASP A 292 11.64 -10.53 16.25
C ASP A 292 11.86 -11.82 15.42
N GLY A 293 10.87 -12.20 14.61
CA GLY A 293 10.86 -13.38 13.75
C GLY A 293 10.61 -14.70 14.49
N THR A 294 10.17 -14.66 15.75
CA THR A 294 10.00 -15.86 16.58
C THR A 294 8.66 -16.56 16.38
N VAL A 295 7.65 -15.84 15.91
CA VAL A 295 6.32 -16.38 15.59
C VAL A 295 5.97 -16.09 14.14
N ALA A 296 5.40 -17.07 13.44
CA ALA A 296 4.75 -16.88 12.15
C ALA A 296 3.31 -17.43 12.16
N ILE A 297 2.46 -16.79 11.37
CA ILE A 297 1.06 -17.14 11.21
C ILE A 297 0.78 -17.31 9.72
N GLN A 298 0.17 -18.44 9.38
CA GLN A 298 -0.41 -18.69 8.07
C GLN A 298 -1.93 -18.56 8.23
N ALA A 299 -2.54 -17.66 7.47
CA ALA A 299 -3.94 -17.30 7.58
C ALA A 299 -4.68 -17.62 6.27
N ARG A 300 -5.91 -18.12 6.38
CA ARG A 300 -6.78 -18.31 5.21
C ARG A 300 -8.22 -18.07 5.61
N PHE A 301 -9.00 -17.55 4.67
CA PHE A 301 -10.44 -17.43 4.81
C PHE A 301 -11.15 -18.23 3.71
N LEU A 302 -12.09 -19.11 4.09
CA LEU A 302 -12.96 -19.82 3.16
C LEU A 302 -14.36 -19.19 3.16
N ILE A 303 -14.69 -18.48 2.07
CA ILE A 303 -16.00 -17.85 1.87
C ILE A 303 -16.99 -18.78 1.12
N GLN A 304 -16.51 -19.89 0.56
CA GLN A 304 -17.33 -20.74 -0.30
C GLN A 304 -18.44 -21.47 0.49
N ARG A 305 -19.69 -21.24 0.10
CA ARG A 305 -20.85 -22.03 0.52
C ARG A 305 -20.88 -23.35 -0.26
N LEU A 306 -20.09 -24.31 0.20
CA LEU A 306 -20.05 -25.65 -0.37
C LEU A 306 -21.13 -26.54 0.26
N PRO A 307 -21.60 -27.58 -0.45
CA PRO A 307 -22.32 -28.69 0.17
C PRO A 307 -21.53 -29.25 1.37
N ALA A 308 -22.22 -29.74 2.41
CA ALA A 308 -21.60 -30.05 3.72
C ALA A 308 -20.41 -31.03 3.65
N ASP A 309 -20.46 -32.02 2.75
CA ASP A 309 -19.41 -33.01 2.49
C ASP A 309 -18.17 -32.39 1.83
N GLN A 310 -18.38 -31.53 0.83
CA GLN A 310 -17.31 -30.77 0.18
C GLN A 310 -16.73 -29.71 1.11
N PHE A 311 -17.57 -29.11 1.96
CA PHE A 311 -17.17 -28.10 2.93
C PHE A 311 -16.22 -28.66 3.99
N LYS A 312 -16.56 -29.83 4.57
CA LYS A 312 -15.66 -30.54 5.49
C LYS A 312 -14.30 -30.82 4.85
N THR A 313 -14.31 -31.32 3.61
CA THR A 313 -13.08 -31.62 2.86
C THR A 313 -12.26 -30.36 2.58
N ALA A 314 -12.91 -29.25 2.23
CA ALA A 314 -12.25 -27.97 1.99
C ALA A 314 -11.57 -27.40 3.24
N ILE A 315 -12.24 -27.44 4.39
CA ILE A 315 -11.64 -27.03 5.68
C ILE A 315 -10.44 -27.91 6.01
N GLN A 316 -10.60 -29.24 5.90
CA GLN A 316 -9.53 -30.20 6.16
C GLN A 316 -8.29 -29.96 5.28
N ASN A 317 -8.49 -29.77 3.97
CA ASN A 317 -7.41 -29.47 3.04
C ASN A 317 -6.75 -28.13 3.35
N ALA A 318 -7.54 -27.09 3.68
CA ALA A 318 -7.00 -25.79 4.06
C ALA A 318 -6.13 -25.86 5.32
N LEU A 319 -6.55 -26.60 6.36
CA LEU A 319 -5.74 -26.83 7.56
C LEU A 319 -4.44 -27.58 7.23
N VAL A 320 -4.50 -28.61 6.38
CA VAL A 320 -3.31 -29.34 5.93
C VAL A 320 -2.35 -28.42 5.19
N ASP A 321 -2.83 -27.59 4.26
CA ASP A 321 -2.02 -26.62 3.52
C ASP A 321 -1.34 -25.63 4.46
N LEU A 322 -2.09 -25.03 5.39
CA LEU A 322 -1.57 -24.04 6.33
C LEU A 322 -0.50 -24.65 7.24
N THR A 323 -0.76 -25.83 7.82
CA THR A 323 0.24 -26.53 8.63
C THR A 323 1.48 -26.92 7.81
N GLY A 324 1.31 -27.31 6.54
CA GLY A 324 2.42 -27.62 5.64
C GLY A 324 3.28 -26.40 5.31
N LYS A 325 2.67 -25.24 5.04
CA LYS A 325 3.39 -23.97 4.84
C LYS A 325 4.17 -23.55 6.07
N LEU A 326 3.62 -23.71 7.28
CA LEU A 326 4.36 -23.41 8.51
C LEU A 326 5.61 -24.27 8.67
N GLN A 327 5.59 -25.53 8.22
CA GLN A 327 6.81 -26.35 8.22
C GLN A 327 7.86 -25.79 7.26
N GLN A 328 7.46 -25.31 6.09
CA GLN A 328 8.36 -24.60 5.17
C GLN A 328 8.90 -23.31 5.80
N ASP A 329 8.07 -22.56 6.53
CA ASP A 329 8.53 -21.36 7.26
C ASP A 329 9.58 -21.72 8.33
N TYR A 330 9.37 -22.80 9.09
CA TYR A 330 10.33 -23.29 10.08
C TYR A 330 11.68 -23.73 9.49
N GLU A 331 11.67 -24.30 8.27
CA GLU A 331 12.88 -24.67 7.54
C GLU A 331 13.63 -23.45 7.01
N ASN A 332 12.90 -22.40 6.63
CA ASN A 332 13.48 -21.18 6.05
C ASN A 332 13.82 -20.10 7.08
N GLN A 333 13.41 -20.26 8.34
CA GLN A 333 13.54 -19.23 9.38
C GLN A 333 14.08 -19.78 10.70
N ASP A 334 15.40 -19.66 10.89
CA ASP A 334 16.11 -20.19 12.06
C ASP A 334 15.59 -19.69 13.42
N LYS A 335 15.02 -18.48 13.46
CA LYS A 335 14.53 -17.85 14.70
C LYS A 335 13.11 -18.26 15.08
N MET A 336 12.37 -18.89 14.17
CA MET A 336 10.96 -19.24 14.39
C MET A 336 10.86 -20.36 15.43
N ILE A 337 10.12 -20.11 16.51
CA ILE A 337 9.87 -21.07 17.59
C ILE A 337 8.40 -21.50 17.68
N ARG A 338 7.46 -20.68 17.19
CA ARG A 338 6.01 -20.99 17.20
C ARG A 338 5.37 -20.67 15.85
N GLY A 339 4.48 -21.56 15.40
CA GLY A 339 3.68 -21.39 14.21
C GLY A 339 2.20 -21.49 14.53
N TYR A 340 1.38 -20.60 13.96
CA TYR A 340 -0.08 -20.67 14.06
C TYR A 340 -0.71 -20.82 12.68
N ALA A 341 -1.51 -21.86 12.49
CA ALA A 341 -2.37 -22.01 11.32
C ALA A 341 -3.76 -21.51 11.70
N MET A 342 -4.19 -20.41 11.10
CA MET A 342 -5.47 -19.75 11.37
C MET A 342 -6.38 -19.86 10.15
N LEU A 343 -7.51 -20.54 10.31
CA LEU A 343 -8.48 -20.74 9.25
C LEU A 343 -9.81 -20.15 9.66
N SER A 344 -10.14 -18.99 9.10
CA SER A 344 -11.50 -18.45 9.16
C SER A 344 -12.36 -19.08 8.06
N TYR A 345 -13.66 -19.22 8.29
CA TYR A 345 -14.60 -19.73 7.30
C TYR A 345 -16.04 -19.30 7.57
N VAL A 346 -16.86 -19.22 6.53
CA VAL A 346 -18.31 -19.03 6.65
C VAL A 346 -18.95 -20.40 6.80
N ASP A 347 -19.47 -20.70 7.99
CA ASP A 347 -20.16 -21.96 8.27
C ASP A 347 -21.50 -22.05 7.53
N THR A 348 -22.10 -23.23 7.54
CA THR A 348 -23.34 -23.57 6.83
C THR A 348 -24.55 -22.75 7.27
N ASP A 349 -24.54 -22.20 8.49
CA ASP A 349 -25.53 -21.27 9.03
C ASP A 349 -25.27 -19.80 8.62
N GLY A 350 -24.14 -19.53 7.97
CA GLY A 350 -23.70 -18.20 7.57
C GLY A 350 -22.85 -17.46 8.61
N THR A 351 -22.64 -18.04 9.79
CA THR A 351 -21.78 -17.49 10.84
C THR A 351 -20.32 -17.63 10.44
N VAL A 352 -19.50 -16.63 10.74
CA VAL A 352 -18.06 -16.72 10.49
C VAL A 352 -17.36 -17.27 11.73
N LYS A 353 -16.57 -18.32 11.51
CA LYS A 353 -15.85 -19.06 12.56
C LYS A 353 -14.38 -19.10 12.24
N SER A 354 -13.56 -19.39 13.23
CA SER A 354 -12.13 -19.60 13.05
C SER A 354 -11.63 -20.83 13.80
N ILE A 355 -10.70 -21.55 13.20
CA ILE A 355 -9.92 -22.63 13.82
C ILE A 355 -8.48 -22.18 13.87
N ILE A 356 -7.89 -22.23 15.06
CA ILE A 356 -6.51 -21.85 15.33
C ILE A 356 -5.76 -23.10 15.77
N LEU A 357 -4.73 -23.50 15.03
CA LEU A 357 -3.84 -24.59 15.40
C LEU A 357 -2.46 -24.03 15.76
N GLU A 358 -1.96 -24.38 16.94
CA GLU A 358 -0.55 -24.19 17.26
C GLU A 358 0.25 -25.36 16.70
N VAL A 359 1.16 -25.08 15.76
CA VAL A 359 1.88 -26.08 14.98
C VAL A 359 3.34 -26.11 15.44
N PRO A 360 3.83 -27.22 16.03
CA PRO A 360 5.22 -27.33 16.44
C PRO A 360 6.15 -27.53 15.24
N LYS A 361 7.43 -27.15 15.43
CA LYS A 361 8.52 -27.53 14.52
C LYS A 361 8.71 -29.04 14.52
N ARG A 362 8.91 -29.63 13.34
CA ARG A 362 9.15 -31.08 13.17
C ARG A 362 10.62 -31.44 13.05
#